data_AF-A0A1V4ASZ7-F1
#
_entry.id   AF-A0A1V4ASZ7-F1
#
_cell.length_a   1.000
_cell.length_b   1.000
_cell.length_c   1.000
_cell.angle_alpha   90.00
_cell.angle_beta   90.00
_cell.angle_gamma   90.00
#
_symmetry.space_group_name_H-M   'P 1'
#
loop_
_entity.id
_entity.type
_entity.pdbx_description
1 polymer ?
#
loop_
_entity_poly.entity_id
_entity_poly.type
_entity_poly.pdbx_seq_one_letter_code
_entity_poly.pdbx_strand_id
1 'polypeptide(L)'
;MAYLAVLEAINKNLIKKGILEKELSKSADEYRKVLRKCFAVHNGKLLKEFEILYNSLHIYGYYRGGIYNVHAVKDYLAAARDFINKLSVVL
;
A
#
# COMPACT_ATOMS: atom_id res chain seq x y z
N MET A 1 -5.86 -2.62 10.79
CA MET A 1 -6.49 -2.49 9.47
C MET A 1 -5.55 -2.98 8.39
N ALA A 2 -6.05 -3.69 7.36
CA ALA A 2 -5.21 -4.27 6.30
C ALA A 2 -4.38 -3.22 5.53
N TYR A 3 -4.86 -1.98 5.42
CA TYR A 3 -4.07 -0.89 4.86
C TYR A 3 -2.78 -0.60 5.65
N LEU A 4 -2.78 -0.76 6.98
CA LEU A 4 -1.56 -0.57 7.77
C LEU A 4 -0.51 -1.65 7.47
N ALA A 5 -0.93 -2.88 7.19
CA ALA A 5 -0.02 -3.94 6.76
C ALA A 5 0.63 -3.62 5.40
N VAL A 6 -0.10 -2.96 4.50
CA VAL A 6 0.43 -2.45 3.24
C VAL A 6 1.52 -1.40 3.49
N LEU A 7 1.27 -0.43 4.39
CA LEU A 7 2.26 0.59 4.75
C LEU A 7 3.50 -0.01 5.42
N GLU A 8 3.31 -0.94 6.34
CA GLU A 8 4.40 -1.64 7.03
C GLU A 8 5.28 -2.42 6.04
N ALA A 9 4.66 -3.10 5.06
CA ALA A 9 5.39 -3.80 4.01
C ALA A 9 6.22 -2.84 3.15
N ILE A 10 5.68 -1.66 2.80
CA ILE A 10 6.46 -0.63 2.09
C ILE A 10 7.65 -0.18 2.96
N ASN A 11 7.41 0.15 4.23
CA ASN A 11 8.45 0.60 5.15
C ASN A 11 9.58 -0.41 5.33
N LYS A 12 9.24 -1.69 5.54
CA LYS A 12 10.23 -2.77 5.64
C LYS A 12 11.12 -2.84 4.40
N ASN A 13 10.56 -2.66 3.22
CA ASN A 13 11.35 -2.66 1.98
C ASN A 13 12.19 -1.38 1.83
N LEU A 14 11.71 -0.22 2.25
CA LEU A 14 12.51 1.02 2.27
C LEU A 14 13.69 0.93 3.23
N ILE A 15 13.48 0.36 4.43
CA ILE A 15 14.55 0.11 5.41
C ILE A 15 15.61 -0.82 4.82
N LYS A 16 15.21 -1.91 4.15
CA LYS A 16 16.15 -2.80 3.44
C LYS A 16 16.98 -2.08 2.38
N LYS A 17 16.46 -0.98 1.81
CA LYS A 17 17.17 -0.12 0.85
C LYS A 17 18.00 0.99 1.52
N GLY A 18 18.11 0.99 2.84
CA GLY A 18 18.95 1.91 3.61
C GLY A 18 18.25 3.20 4.09
N ILE A 19 16.93 3.31 3.92
CA ILE A 19 16.18 4.44 4.50
C ILE A 19 16.08 4.28 6.01
N LEU A 20 16.40 5.33 6.77
CA LEU A 20 16.31 5.28 8.22
C LEU A 20 14.84 5.33 8.68
N GLU A 21 14.54 4.69 9.80
CA GLU A 21 13.16 4.65 10.34
C GLU A 21 12.56 6.06 10.55
N LYS A 22 13.38 7.02 10.98
CA LYS A 22 12.99 8.42 11.16
C LYS A 22 12.62 9.16 9.85
N GLU A 23 13.06 8.63 8.71
CA GLU A 23 12.87 9.18 7.36
C GLU A 23 11.70 8.50 6.62
N LEU A 24 11.04 7.52 7.25
CA LEU A 24 9.88 6.85 6.67
C LEU A 24 8.73 7.83 6.45
N SER A 25 7.98 7.55 5.38
CA SER A 25 6.79 8.32 5.01
C SER A 25 5.74 8.26 6.11
N LYS A 26 5.21 9.43 6.48
CA LYS A 26 4.19 9.61 7.52
C LYS A 26 2.81 9.88 6.94
N SER A 27 2.73 10.19 5.65
CA SER A 27 1.47 10.48 4.95
C SER A 27 1.31 9.67 3.66
N ALA A 28 0.05 9.44 3.25
CA ALA A 28 -0.26 8.78 1.99
C ALA A 28 0.42 9.47 0.79
N ASP A 29 0.52 10.80 0.80
CA ASP A 29 1.21 11.56 -0.25
C ASP A 29 2.71 11.30 -0.32
N GLU A 30 3.37 11.09 0.81
CA GLU A 30 4.77 10.70 0.82
C GLU A 30 4.96 9.27 0.29
N TYR A 31 4.10 8.33 0.69
CA TYR A 31 4.09 6.98 0.11
C TYR A 31 3.89 7.02 -1.41
N ARG A 32 2.97 7.85 -1.92
CA ARG A 32 2.79 8.06 -3.37
C ARG A 32 4.06 8.54 -4.06
N LYS A 33 4.76 9.52 -3.47
CA LYS A 33 6.02 10.06 -4.02
C LYS A 33 7.10 9.00 -4.06
N VAL A 34 7.25 8.22 -2.98
CA VAL A 34 8.23 7.14 -2.89
C VAL A 34 7.91 6.04 -3.89
N LEU A 35 6.66 5.57 -3.95
CA LEU A 35 6.23 4.58 -4.94
C LEU A 35 6.41 5.08 -6.38
N ARG A 36 6.20 6.37 -6.65
CA ARG A 36 6.46 6.93 -7.98
C ARG A 36 7.96 6.93 -8.33
N LYS A 37 8.83 7.27 -7.38
CA LYS A 37 10.29 7.29 -7.57
C LYS A 37 10.87 5.88 -7.71
N CYS A 38 10.48 4.95 -6.83
CA CYS A 38 11.02 3.59 -6.83
C CYS A 38 10.54 2.76 -8.02
N PHE A 39 9.38 3.07 -8.60
CA PHE A 39 8.72 2.20 -9.59
C PHE A 39 8.44 2.87 -10.94
N ALA A 40 9.19 3.93 -11.29
CA ALA A 40 9.23 4.46 -12.66
C ALA A 40 9.50 3.36 -13.71
N VAL A 41 10.14 2.26 -13.30
CA VAL A 41 10.46 1.08 -14.10
C VAL A 41 9.24 0.16 -14.38
N HIS A 42 8.17 0.20 -13.56
CA HIS A 42 7.03 -0.74 -13.65
C HIS A 42 5.72 -0.10 -14.15
N ASN A 43 5.84 0.94 -15.01
CA ASN A 43 4.72 1.51 -15.76
C ASN A 43 3.50 1.95 -14.90
N GLY A 44 3.74 2.41 -13.66
CA GLY A 44 2.71 2.94 -12.77
C GLY A 44 1.69 1.94 -12.21
N LYS A 45 1.77 0.64 -12.57
CA LYS A 45 0.81 -0.39 -12.14
C LYS A 45 0.73 -0.50 -10.61
N LEU A 46 1.89 -0.51 -9.95
CA LEU A 46 1.95 -0.63 -8.49
C LEU A 46 1.35 0.59 -7.79
N LEU A 47 1.58 1.80 -8.30
CA LEU A 47 0.97 3.02 -7.74
C LEU A 47 -0.55 2.95 -7.84
N LYS A 48 -1.09 2.47 -8.97
CA LYS A 48 -2.54 2.27 -9.14
C LYS A 48 -3.10 1.27 -8.13
N GLU A 49 -2.41 0.15 -7.91
CA GLU A 49 -2.82 -0.84 -6.90
C GLU A 49 -2.79 -0.25 -5.48
N PHE A 50 -1.77 0.54 -5.14
CA PHE A 50 -1.71 1.27 -3.88
C PHE A 50 -2.90 2.23 -3.70
N GLU A 51 -3.26 3.00 -4.72
CA GLU A 51 -4.42 3.92 -4.65
C GLU A 51 -5.74 3.18 -4.43
N ILE A 52 -5.93 2.01 -5.06
CA ILE A 52 -7.11 1.18 -4.84
C ILE A 52 -7.17 0.76 -3.37
N LEU A 53 -6.05 0.27 -2.81
CA LEU A 53 -6.00 -0.17 -1.42
C LEU A 53 -6.21 1.00 -0.44
N TYR A 54 -5.62 2.16 -0.70
CA TYR A 54 -5.84 3.37 0.09
C TYR A 54 -7.32 3.78 0.09
N ASN A 55 -7.92 3.91 -1.09
CA ASN A 55 -9.31 4.36 -1.20
C ASN A 55 -10.29 3.34 -0.63
N SER A 56 -10.10 2.05 -0.90
CA SER A 56 -11.04 1.01 -0.46
C SER A 56 -10.91 0.68 1.02
N LEU A 57 -9.70 0.43 1.52
CA LEU A 57 -9.50 -0.04 2.90
C LEU A 57 -9.44 1.10 3.92
N HIS A 58 -8.78 2.21 3.58
CA HIS A 58 -8.59 3.32 4.51
C HIS A 58 -9.73 4.33 4.45
N ILE A 59 -10.00 4.90 3.27
CA ILE A 59 -11.01 5.95 3.13
C ILE A 59 -12.43 5.38 3.20
N TYR A 60 -12.78 4.45 2.31
CA TYR A 60 -14.14 3.96 2.21
C TYR A 60 -14.49 2.94 3.32
N GLY A 61 -13.59 1.98 3.55
CA GLY A 61 -13.76 0.95 4.57
C GLY A 61 -13.68 1.49 6.00
N TYR A 62 -12.51 1.96 6.41
CA TYR A 62 -12.28 2.38 7.79
C TYR A 62 -12.92 3.73 8.14
N TYR A 63 -12.63 4.78 7.37
CA TYR A 63 -13.06 6.14 7.73
C TYR A 63 -14.56 6.37 7.47
N ARG A 64 -15.12 5.80 6.40
CA ARG A 64 -16.52 6.00 6.02
C ARG A 64 -17.46 4.84 6.39
N GLY A 65 -16.93 3.68 6.78
CA GLY A 65 -17.74 2.51 7.12
C GLY A 65 -18.57 1.95 5.94
N GLY A 66 -18.16 2.22 4.70
CA GLY A 66 -19.00 2.00 3.51
C GLY A 66 -19.05 0.56 2.98
N ILE A 67 -18.30 -0.38 3.56
CA ILE A 67 -18.25 -1.76 3.09
C ILE A 67 -19.18 -2.63 3.93
N TYR A 68 -20.37 -2.94 3.40
CA TYR A 68 -21.37 -3.76 4.07
C TYR A 68 -21.39 -5.23 3.61
N ASN A 69 -20.66 -5.54 2.54
CA ASN A 69 -20.59 -6.90 1.98
C ASN A 69 -19.26 -7.58 2.36
N VAL A 70 -19.36 -8.74 3.03
CA VAL A 70 -18.19 -9.54 3.45
C VAL A 70 -17.33 -10.03 2.28
N HIS A 71 -17.90 -10.26 1.11
CA HIS A 71 -17.15 -10.65 -0.08
C HIS A 71 -16.23 -9.51 -0.55
N ALA A 72 -16.73 -8.27 -0.55
CA ALA A 72 -15.92 -7.11 -0.89
C ALA A 72 -14.75 -6.94 0.09
N VAL A 73 -14.96 -7.19 1.39
CA VAL A 73 -13.87 -7.20 2.38
C VAL A 73 -12.82 -8.24 2.01
N LYS A 74 -13.23 -9.48 1.72
CA LYS A 74 -12.30 -10.56 1.34
C LYS A 74 -11.49 -10.22 0.09
N ASP A 75 -12.11 -9.62 -0.92
CA ASP A 75 -11.44 -9.24 -2.17
C ASP A 75 -10.38 -8.16 -1.93
N TYR A 76 -10.69 -7.15 -1.11
CA TYR A 76 -9.69 -6.12 -0.76
C TYR A 76 -8.55 -6.66 0.13
N LEU A 77 -8.84 -7.63 1.00
CA LEU A 77 -7.80 -8.33 1.76
C LEU A 77 -6.88 -9.16 0.86
N ALA A 78 -7.45 -9.86 -0.13
CA ALA A 78 -6.67 -10.60 -1.12
C ALA A 78 -5.79 -9.65 -1.95
N ALA A 79 -6.35 -8.53 -2.44
CA ALA A 79 -5.59 -7.52 -3.16
C ALA A 79 -4.45 -6.92 -2.31
N ALA A 80 -4.67 -6.70 -1.00
CA ALA A 80 -3.63 -6.23 -0.10
C ALA A 80 -2.49 -7.25 0.05
N ARG A 81 -2.82 -8.54 0.20
CA ARG A 81 -1.84 -9.63 0.26
C ARG A 81 -1.02 -9.70 -1.03
N ASP A 82 -1.68 -9.64 -2.18
CA ASP A 82 -1.01 -9.74 -3.48
C ASP A 82 -0.07 -8.54 -3.72
N PHE A 83 -0.47 -7.34 -3.28
CA PHE A 83 0.38 -6.16 -3.30
C PHE A 83 1.64 -6.36 -2.44
N ILE A 84 1.49 -6.85 -1.22
CA ILE A 84 2.62 -7.12 -0.30
C ILE A 84 3.58 -8.15 -0.92
N ASN A 85 3.05 -9.23 -1.50
CA ASN A 85 3.86 -10.26 -2.16
C ASN A 85 4.61 -9.71 -3.40
N LYS A 86 4.02 -8.78 -4.13
CA LYS A 86 4.72 -8.10 -5.24
C LYS A 86 5.87 -7.25 -4.73
N LEU A 87 5.71 -6.55 -3.61
CA LEU A 87 6.79 -5.76 -3.03
C LEU A 87 8.01 -6.63 -2.71
N SER A 88 7.81 -7.86 -2.21
CA SER A 88 8.93 -8.76 -1.89
C SER A 88 9.69 -9.31 -3.10
N VAL A 89 9.13 -9.21 -4.30
CA VAL A 89 9.77 -9.66 -5.55
C VAL A 89 10.41 -8.49 -6.30
N VAL A 90 9.93 -7.27 -6.07
CA VAL A 90 10.32 -6.08 -6.85
C VAL A 90 11.27 -5.14 -6.07
N LEU A 91 11.23 -5.15 -4.74
CA LEU A 91 12.08 -4.31 -3.88
C LEU A 91 13.13 -5.12 -3.12
#